data_AF-A0A5N7MVA0-F1
#
_entry.id   AF-A0A5N7MVA0-F1
#
_cell.length_a   1.000
_cell.length_b   1.000
_cell.length_c   1.000
_cell.angle_alpha   90.00
_cell.angle_beta   90.00
_cell.angle_gamma   90.00
#
_symmetry.space_group_name_H-M   'P 1'
#
loop_
_entity.id
_entity.type
_entity.pdbx_description
1 polymer ?
#
loop_
_entity_poly.entity_id
_entity_poly.type
_entity_poly.pdbx_seq_one_letter_code
_entity_poly.pdbx_strand_id
1 'polypeptide(L)'
;MGFRDNAIQRFVWPAANQNYVDNPWTITAALVDMVASRDWKGIANWVEMADALAPTITGGSPLKRGMDLGQSNTRLNWQRLGINPKKIANRAPGPDDEDLFLTLPMLAKLQNFPAGWKFRGPKVAMFRQIANAFPHVVALHLGCAIRSALTGISVDPREEMRRYFKRSPFSPKAIHLRSPENGGQITPVALPAPVRSKARLNLSKLSQRGDETGPDDFD
;
A
#
# COMPACT_ATOMS: atom_id res chain seq x y z
N MET A 1 16.54 -15.31 -3.34
CA MET A 1 17.02 -13.92 -3.28
C MET A 1 17.93 -13.79 -2.06
N GLY A 2 19.16 -13.30 -2.20
CA GLY A 2 20.15 -13.38 -1.12
C GLY A 2 20.98 -12.10 -1.01
N PHE A 3 21.07 -11.56 0.21
CA PHE A 3 22.03 -10.53 0.55
C PHE A 3 23.46 -11.11 0.48
N ARG A 4 24.40 -10.39 -0.15
CA ARG A 4 25.84 -10.73 -0.10
C ARG A 4 26.44 -10.32 1.25
N ASP A 5 27.59 -10.87 1.59
CA ASP A 5 28.46 -10.44 2.71
C ASP A 5 27.77 -10.42 4.10
N ASN A 6 26.91 -11.40 4.35
CA ASN A 6 26.15 -11.52 5.61
C ASN A 6 25.30 -10.28 5.95
N ALA A 7 25.00 -9.41 4.99
CA ALA A 7 24.20 -8.21 5.23
C ALA A 7 22.79 -8.53 5.76
N ILE A 8 22.28 -9.73 5.48
CA ILE A 8 21.02 -10.24 6.07
C ILE A 8 21.05 -10.25 7.61
N GLN A 9 22.21 -10.43 8.24
CA GLN A 9 22.32 -10.44 9.71
C GLN A 9 22.12 -9.06 10.32
N ARG A 10 22.25 -7.99 9.53
CA ARG A 10 21.94 -6.61 9.93
C ARG A 10 20.50 -6.22 9.60
N PHE A 11 19.77 -7.05 8.86
CA PHE A 11 18.41 -6.74 8.47
C PHE A 11 17.49 -6.82 9.68
N VAL A 12 16.72 -5.75 9.87
CA VAL A 12 15.68 -5.65 10.89
C VAL A 12 14.38 -5.36 10.17
N TRP A 13 13.33 -6.14 10.49
CA TRP A 13 12.00 -5.87 9.97
C TRP A 13 11.53 -4.47 10.40
N PRO A 14 10.95 -3.66 9.48
CA PRO A 14 10.41 -2.37 9.86
C PRO A 14 9.35 -2.51 10.95
N ALA A 15 9.45 -1.68 12.00
CA ALA A 15 8.42 -1.61 13.03
C ALA A 15 7.16 -0.94 12.48
N ALA A 16 6.00 -1.31 13.04
CA ALA A 16 4.75 -0.63 12.76
C ALA A 16 4.84 0.84 13.15
N ASN A 17 4.31 1.73 12.31
CA ASN A 17 4.28 3.15 12.61
C ASN A 17 3.04 3.45 13.46
N GLN A 18 3.25 3.70 14.77
CA GLN A 18 2.21 3.88 15.80
C GLN A 18 1.02 4.73 15.32
N ASN A 19 1.29 5.89 14.73
CA ASN A 19 0.26 6.84 14.31
C ASN A 19 -0.76 6.31 13.28
N TYR A 20 -0.41 5.27 12.51
CA TYR A 20 -1.32 4.66 11.51
C TYR A 20 -2.22 3.58 12.11
N VAL A 21 -1.77 2.94 13.19
CA VAL A 21 -2.52 1.87 13.87
C VAL A 21 -3.52 2.47 14.86
N ASP A 22 -3.12 3.52 15.57
CA ASP A 22 -3.88 4.03 16.70
C ASP A 22 -5.07 4.94 16.29
N ASN A 23 -5.03 5.54 15.09
CA ASN A 23 -6.09 6.43 14.61
C ASN A 23 -6.16 6.48 13.07
N PRO A 24 -6.54 5.38 12.40
CA PRO A 24 -6.56 5.33 10.94
C PRO A 24 -7.57 6.32 10.33
N TRP A 25 -7.30 6.83 9.11
CA TRP A 25 -8.26 7.67 8.39
C TRP A 25 -9.43 6.84 7.89
N THR A 26 -10.64 7.32 8.16
CA THR A 26 -11.85 6.74 7.59
C THR A 26 -12.00 7.16 6.13
N ILE A 27 -12.80 6.39 5.39
CA ILE A 27 -13.04 6.65 3.96
C ILE A 27 -13.71 8.00 3.74
N THR A 28 -14.58 8.42 4.65
CA THR A 28 -15.24 9.73 4.65
C THR A 28 -14.22 10.84 4.82
N ALA A 29 -13.37 10.76 5.85
CA ALA A 29 -12.26 11.70 6.05
C ALA A 29 -11.34 11.80 4.82
N ALA A 30 -11.11 10.70 4.11
CA ALA A 30 -10.28 10.68 2.92
C ALA A 30 -10.95 11.30 1.68
N LEU A 31 -12.26 11.07 1.48
CA LEU A 31 -12.92 11.32 0.19
C LEU A 31 -14.03 12.38 0.19
N VAL A 32 -14.48 12.88 1.36
CA VAL A 32 -15.64 13.79 1.47
C VAL A 32 -15.58 14.97 0.49
N ASP A 33 -14.45 15.69 0.40
CA ASP A 33 -14.30 16.82 -0.51
C ASP A 33 -14.46 16.42 -1.99
N MET A 34 -13.99 15.22 -2.35
CA MET A 34 -14.07 14.71 -3.71
C MET A 34 -15.49 14.27 -4.06
N VAL A 35 -16.18 13.63 -3.10
CA VAL A 35 -17.58 13.19 -3.27
C VAL A 35 -18.51 14.41 -3.34
N ALA A 36 -18.28 15.42 -2.50
CA ALA A 36 -19.08 16.64 -2.45
C ALA A 36 -18.82 17.62 -3.61
N SER A 37 -17.76 17.39 -4.42
CA SER A 37 -17.31 18.33 -5.48
C SER A 37 -18.32 18.68 -6.57
N ARG A 38 -19.46 17.98 -6.62
CA ARG A 38 -20.54 18.17 -7.60
C ARG A 38 -21.92 18.21 -6.95
N ASP A 39 -22.00 18.62 -5.67
CA ASP A 39 -23.26 18.88 -4.96
C ASP A 39 -24.17 17.64 -4.85
N TRP A 40 -23.59 16.46 -4.62
CA TRP A 40 -24.37 15.24 -4.43
C TRP A 40 -25.22 15.32 -3.16
N LYS A 41 -26.54 15.11 -3.32
CA LYS A 41 -27.52 15.23 -2.23
C LYS A 41 -27.34 14.17 -1.14
N GLY A 42 -26.75 13.02 -1.47
CA GLY A 42 -26.51 11.91 -0.54
C GLY A 42 -25.33 12.11 0.41
N ILE A 43 -24.61 13.23 0.35
CA ILE A 43 -23.35 13.43 1.08
C ILE A 43 -23.52 13.33 2.60
N ALA A 44 -24.54 13.96 3.18
CA ALA A 44 -24.74 13.99 4.63
C ALA A 44 -24.96 12.57 5.18
N ASN A 45 -25.89 11.83 4.57
CA ASN A 45 -26.20 10.44 4.93
C ASN A 45 -24.97 9.53 4.73
N TRP A 46 -24.21 9.75 3.65
CA TRP A 46 -23.02 8.94 3.38
C TRP A 46 -21.92 9.17 4.42
N VAL A 47 -21.68 10.41 4.84
CA VAL A 47 -20.66 10.73 5.86
C VAL A 47 -20.99 10.07 7.20
N GLU A 48 -22.26 10.07 7.60
CA GLU A 48 -22.71 9.43 8.84
C GLU A 48 -22.57 7.90 8.79
N MET A 49 -22.93 7.28 7.67
CA MET A 49 -22.91 5.82 7.53
C MET A 49 -21.51 5.24 7.28
N ALA A 50 -20.64 5.96 6.55
CA ALA A 50 -19.38 5.44 6.04
C ALA A 50 -18.16 5.84 6.88
N ASP A 51 -18.32 6.07 8.19
CA ASP A 51 -17.20 6.37 9.10
C ASP A 51 -16.40 5.10 9.49
N ALA A 52 -15.79 4.48 8.48
CA ALA A 52 -15.03 3.25 8.63
C ALA A 52 -13.84 3.21 7.66
N LEU A 53 -12.98 2.21 7.82
CA LEU A 53 -11.83 2.03 6.94
C LEU A 53 -12.25 1.59 5.55
N ALA A 54 -11.59 2.15 4.54
CA ALA A 54 -11.74 1.70 3.17
C ALA A 54 -11.28 0.23 3.07
N PRO A 55 -12.06 -0.66 2.45
CA PRO A 55 -11.62 -2.01 2.14
C PRO A 55 -10.41 -1.97 1.21
N THR A 56 -9.60 -3.02 1.23
CA THR A 56 -8.49 -3.16 0.27
C THR A 56 -9.04 -3.07 -1.16
N ILE A 57 -8.48 -2.15 -1.93
CA ILE A 57 -8.79 -2.02 -3.35
C ILE A 57 -8.21 -3.25 -4.04
N THR A 58 -9.10 -4.10 -4.55
CA THR A 58 -8.75 -5.30 -5.32
C THR A 58 -9.51 -5.24 -6.64
N GLY A 59 -8.93 -5.81 -7.69
CA GLY A 59 -9.55 -5.82 -9.01
C GLY A 59 -8.52 -5.80 -10.14
N GLY A 60 -9.01 -5.80 -11.38
CA GLY A 60 -8.14 -5.63 -12.55
C GLY A 60 -7.42 -6.90 -12.99
N SER A 61 -7.83 -8.09 -12.51
CA SER A 61 -7.35 -9.36 -13.05
C SER A 61 -7.53 -9.39 -14.59
N PRO A 62 -6.58 -9.94 -15.36
CA PRO A 62 -6.75 -10.19 -16.79
C PRO A 62 -7.98 -11.06 -17.10
N LEU A 63 -8.30 -11.99 -16.19
CA LEU A 63 -9.38 -12.97 -16.33
C LEU A 63 -10.78 -12.35 -16.18
N LYS A 64 -10.88 -11.21 -15.49
CA LYS A 64 -12.13 -10.45 -15.37
C LYS A 64 -12.03 -9.19 -16.23
N ARG A 65 -12.93 -9.07 -17.21
CA ARG A 65 -12.94 -7.94 -18.16
C ARG A 65 -13.49 -6.62 -17.57
N GLY A 66 -13.93 -6.61 -16.31
CA GLY A 66 -14.56 -5.46 -15.65
C GLY A 66 -13.64 -4.69 -14.70
N MET A 67 -14.04 -3.45 -14.39
CA MET A 67 -13.48 -2.65 -13.29
C MET A 67 -14.42 -2.73 -12.09
N ASP A 68 -14.56 -3.94 -11.52
CA ASP A 68 -15.27 -4.17 -10.27
C ASP A 68 -14.29 -4.08 -9.08
N LEU A 69 -14.79 -3.63 -7.93
CA LEU A 69 -14.02 -3.55 -6.69
C LEU A 69 -13.93 -4.92 -6.00
N GLY A 70 -13.40 -5.90 -6.72
CA GLY A 70 -13.06 -7.22 -6.21
C GLY A 70 -14.14 -8.29 -6.33
N GLN A 71 -13.93 -9.41 -5.65
CA GLN A 71 -14.86 -10.54 -5.62
C GLN A 71 -16.09 -10.24 -4.74
N SER A 72 -17.03 -11.19 -4.62
CA SER A 72 -18.32 -10.98 -3.95
C SER A 72 -18.20 -10.41 -2.53
N ASN A 73 -17.31 -10.95 -1.68
CA ASN A 73 -17.14 -10.43 -0.31
C ASN A 73 -16.58 -9.00 -0.28
N THR A 74 -15.62 -8.67 -1.15
CA THR A 74 -15.09 -7.31 -1.24
C THR A 74 -16.18 -6.34 -1.69
N ARG A 75 -17.01 -6.73 -2.68
CA ARG A 75 -18.13 -5.92 -3.15
C ARG A 75 -19.15 -5.62 -2.05
N LEU A 76 -19.46 -6.60 -1.19
CA LEU A 76 -20.34 -6.39 -0.04
C LEU A 76 -19.78 -5.37 0.95
N ASN A 77 -18.46 -5.40 1.20
CA ASN A 77 -17.82 -4.42 2.09
C ASN A 77 -17.92 -3.00 1.56
N TRP A 78 -17.77 -2.79 0.25
CA TRP A 78 -17.99 -1.48 -0.37
C TRP A 78 -19.45 -1.02 -0.29
N GLN A 79 -20.40 -1.93 -0.52
CA GLN A 79 -21.84 -1.63 -0.42
C GLN A 79 -22.25 -1.21 1.00
N ARG A 80 -21.68 -1.83 2.03
CA ARG A 80 -21.89 -1.44 3.44
C ARG A 80 -21.43 0.00 3.73
N LEU A 81 -20.52 0.54 2.92
CA LEU A 81 -20.06 1.93 3.00
C LEU A 81 -20.83 2.86 2.05
N GLY A 82 -21.97 2.43 1.51
CA GLY A 82 -22.77 3.22 0.56
C GLY A 82 -22.10 3.42 -0.80
N ILE A 83 -21.08 2.62 -1.13
CA ILE A 83 -20.35 2.72 -2.39
C ILE A 83 -20.79 1.57 -3.30
N ASN A 84 -21.27 1.91 -4.49
CA ASN A 84 -21.65 0.92 -5.49
C ASN A 84 -20.40 0.37 -6.20
N PRO A 85 -20.06 -0.93 -6.04
CA PRO A 85 -18.80 -1.49 -6.50
C PRO A 85 -18.84 -2.00 -7.95
N LYS A 86 -19.98 -1.83 -8.66
CA LYS A 86 -20.22 -2.42 -9.98
C LYS A 86 -19.35 -1.84 -11.09
N LYS A 87 -18.92 -0.58 -10.95
CA LYS A 87 -18.10 0.13 -11.95
C LYS A 87 -17.30 1.24 -11.29
N ILE A 88 -16.28 1.71 -12.01
CA ILE A 88 -15.58 2.95 -11.71
C ILE A 88 -16.17 4.06 -12.58
N ALA A 89 -16.61 5.15 -11.97
CA ALA A 89 -17.18 6.32 -12.66
C ALA A 89 -16.12 7.20 -13.33
N ASN A 90 -16.55 8.08 -14.23
CA ASN A 90 -15.68 9.09 -14.87
C ASN A 90 -15.64 10.41 -14.07
N ARG A 91 -16.66 10.66 -13.24
CA ARG A 91 -16.85 11.89 -12.45
C ARG A 91 -17.43 11.53 -11.09
N ALA A 92 -17.27 12.43 -10.12
CA ALA A 92 -17.96 12.35 -8.82
C ALA A 92 -19.49 12.40 -9.02
N PRO A 93 -20.28 11.87 -8.06
CA PRO A 93 -21.74 11.92 -8.16
C PRO A 93 -22.23 13.37 -8.15
N GLY A 94 -23.26 13.66 -8.95
CA GLY A 94 -23.95 14.95 -9.01
C GLY A 94 -25.33 14.92 -8.34
N PRO A 95 -26.10 16.02 -8.40
CA PRO A 95 -27.37 16.16 -7.66
C PRO A 95 -28.47 15.17 -8.08
N ASP A 96 -28.37 14.64 -9.30
CA ASP A 96 -29.31 13.70 -9.90
C ASP A 96 -28.81 12.24 -9.85
N ASP A 97 -27.59 12.00 -9.35
CA ASP A 97 -27.05 10.65 -9.20
C ASP A 97 -27.55 10.03 -7.89
N GLU A 98 -28.16 8.85 -7.97
CA GLU A 98 -28.65 8.10 -6.78
C GLU A 98 -27.51 7.36 -6.07
N ASP A 99 -26.58 6.80 -6.84
CA ASP A 99 -25.51 5.93 -6.36
C ASP A 99 -24.14 6.65 -6.34
N LEU A 100 -23.35 6.40 -5.29
CA LEU A 100 -21.94 6.75 -5.26
C LEU A 100 -21.08 5.66 -5.92
N PHE A 101 -20.50 5.96 -7.08
CA PHE A 101 -19.45 5.15 -7.70
C PHE A 101 -18.09 5.82 -7.53
N LEU A 102 -17.06 5.06 -7.13
CA LEU A 102 -15.71 5.60 -7.04
C LEU A 102 -15.15 5.96 -8.41
N THR A 103 -14.31 6.99 -8.44
CA THR A 103 -13.55 7.42 -9.62
C THR A 103 -12.08 6.97 -9.52
N LEU A 104 -11.34 6.98 -10.64
CA LEU A 104 -9.91 6.69 -10.60
C LEU A 104 -9.13 7.64 -9.67
N PRO A 105 -9.38 8.97 -9.64
CA PRO A 105 -8.75 9.85 -8.66
C PRO A 105 -9.06 9.49 -7.20
N MET A 106 -10.29 9.09 -6.89
CA MET A 106 -10.66 8.66 -5.53
C MET A 106 -9.90 7.38 -5.14
N LEU A 107 -9.83 6.39 -6.04
CA LEU A 107 -9.05 5.17 -5.80
C LEU A 107 -7.56 5.47 -5.63
N ALA A 108 -7.02 6.39 -6.44
CA ALA A 108 -5.63 6.81 -6.32
C ALA A 108 -5.37 7.49 -4.96
N LYS A 109 -6.28 8.35 -4.49
CA LYS A 109 -6.20 8.96 -3.16
C LYS A 109 -6.24 7.92 -2.04
N LEU A 110 -7.10 6.91 -2.15
CA LEU A 110 -7.16 5.80 -1.18
C LEU A 110 -5.88 4.95 -1.16
N GLN A 111 -5.23 4.75 -2.32
CA GLN A 111 -3.90 4.12 -2.41
C GLN A 111 -2.76 5.08 -2.05
N ASN A 112 -3.09 6.28 -1.56
CA ASN A 112 -2.16 7.32 -1.15
C ASN A 112 -1.21 7.75 -2.28
N PHE A 113 -1.68 7.74 -3.53
CA PHE A 113 -0.94 8.37 -4.63
C PHE A 113 -0.90 9.89 -4.43
N PRO A 114 0.22 10.56 -4.74
CA PRO A 114 0.33 12.00 -4.66
C PRO A 114 -0.73 12.72 -5.52
N ALA A 115 -1.19 13.87 -5.04
CA ALA A 115 -2.04 14.75 -5.84
C ALA A 115 -1.31 15.14 -7.13
N GLY A 116 -1.98 14.95 -8.27
CA GLY A 116 -1.40 15.23 -9.59
C GLY A 116 -0.58 14.10 -10.22
N TRP A 117 -0.50 12.93 -9.58
CA TRP A 117 0.07 11.74 -10.23
C TRP A 117 -0.66 11.41 -11.53
N LYS A 118 0.09 11.29 -12.63
CA LYS A 118 -0.47 11.08 -13.97
C LYS A 118 -0.41 9.60 -14.37
N PHE A 119 -1.56 8.92 -14.31
CA PHE A 119 -1.71 7.61 -14.91
C PHE A 119 -1.84 7.73 -16.44
N ARG A 120 -1.33 6.74 -17.17
CA ARG A 120 -1.37 6.69 -18.64
C ARG A 120 -2.04 5.43 -19.15
N GLY A 121 -2.65 5.54 -20.33
CA GLY A 121 -3.30 4.44 -21.03
C GLY A 121 -4.83 4.42 -20.86
N PRO A 122 -5.50 3.40 -21.41
CA PRO A 122 -6.95 3.24 -21.28
C PRO A 122 -7.40 3.16 -19.82
N LYS A 123 -8.67 3.50 -19.56
CA LYS A 123 -9.25 3.53 -18.21
C LYS A 123 -9.03 2.23 -17.42
N VAL A 124 -9.16 1.07 -18.07
CA VAL A 124 -8.93 -0.25 -17.46
C VAL A 124 -7.45 -0.45 -17.08
N ALA A 125 -6.52 0.01 -17.93
CA ALA A 125 -5.08 -0.07 -17.63
C ALA A 125 -4.71 0.84 -16.46
N MET A 126 -5.30 2.04 -16.38
CA MET A 126 -5.10 2.94 -15.24
C MET A 126 -5.68 2.36 -13.95
N PHE A 127 -6.87 1.76 -13.99
CA PHE A 127 -7.45 1.05 -12.85
C PHE A 127 -6.52 -0.06 -12.34
N ARG A 128 -5.95 -0.87 -13.25
CA ARG A 128 -4.98 -1.93 -12.91
C ARG A 128 -3.71 -1.37 -12.25
N GLN A 129 -3.18 -0.26 -12.76
CA GLN A 129 -2.03 0.42 -12.15
C GLN A 129 -2.31 0.84 -10.71
N ILE A 130 -3.52 1.34 -10.42
CA ILE A 130 -3.91 1.77 -9.07
C ILE A 130 -4.19 0.56 -8.16
N ALA A 131 -5.00 -0.40 -8.62
CA ALA A 131 -5.43 -1.53 -7.80
C ALA A 131 -4.28 -2.47 -7.42
N ASN A 132 -3.30 -2.66 -8.31
CA ASN A 132 -2.13 -3.51 -8.06
C ASN A 132 -0.93 -2.73 -7.51
N ALA A 133 -1.10 -1.45 -7.18
CA ALA A 133 -0.04 -0.65 -6.60
C ALA A 133 0.33 -1.20 -5.22
N PHE A 134 1.63 -1.36 -4.98
CA PHE A 134 2.11 -1.64 -3.65
C PHE A 134 2.09 -0.34 -2.81
N PRO A 135 1.64 -0.36 -1.54
CA PRO A 135 1.57 0.84 -0.72
C PRO A 135 2.95 1.49 -0.58
N HIS A 136 3.07 2.76 -1.01
CA HIS A 136 4.37 3.43 -1.09
C HIS A 136 5.04 3.60 0.28
N VAL A 137 4.27 3.79 1.35
CA VAL A 137 4.80 3.93 2.72
C VAL A 137 5.51 2.64 3.13
N VAL A 138 4.90 1.49 2.83
CA VAL A 138 5.49 0.18 3.11
C VAL A 138 6.76 -0.01 2.28
N ALA A 139 6.72 0.36 0.99
CA ALA A 139 7.88 0.29 0.10
C ALA A 139 9.07 1.10 0.65
N LEU A 140 8.81 2.31 1.14
CA LEU A 140 9.85 3.17 1.70
C LEU A 140 10.47 2.55 2.97
N HIS A 141 9.64 2.09 3.90
CA HIS A 141 10.12 1.52 5.16
C HIS A 141 10.95 0.26 4.90
N LEU A 142 10.49 -0.62 4.01
CA LEU A 142 11.24 -1.80 3.59
C LEU A 142 12.54 -1.40 2.88
N GLY A 143 12.51 -0.41 1.99
CA GLY A 143 13.70 0.11 1.32
C GLY A 143 14.74 0.68 2.29
N CYS A 144 14.30 1.39 3.33
CA CYS A 144 15.17 1.89 4.39
C CYS A 144 15.79 0.75 5.22
N ALA A 145 15.02 -0.29 5.54
CA ALA A 145 15.55 -1.48 6.22
C ALA A 145 16.60 -2.22 5.37
N ILE A 146 16.34 -2.38 4.07
CA ILE A 146 17.29 -2.97 3.12
C ILE A 146 18.55 -2.10 3.02
N ARG A 147 18.41 -0.77 2.87
CA ARG A 147 19.55 0.16 2.82
C ARG A 147 20.37 0.10 4.10
N SER A 148 19.71 0.02 5.26
CA SER A 148 20.38 -0.10 6.55
C SER A 148 21.18 -1.40 6.65
N ALA A 149 20.58 -2.52 6.24
CA ALA A 149 21.26 -3.81 6.19
C ALA A 149 22.49 -3.80 5.27
N LEU A 150 22.36 -3.24 4.06
CA LEU A 150 23.44 -3.19 3.08
C LEU A 150 24.59 -2.28 3.51
N THR A 151 24.28 -1.08 4.05
CA THR A 151 25.29 -0.06 4.38
C THR A 151 25.84 -0.18 5.80
N GLY A 152 25.14 -0.86 6.70
CA GLY A 152 25.46 -0.87 8.14
C GLY A 152 25.14 0.45 8.84
N ILE A 153 24.51 1.41 8.16
CA ILE A 153 24.10 2.70 8.73
C ILE A 153 22.59 2.67 8.93
N SER A 154 22.12 2.95 10.15
CA SER A 154 20.69 3.02 10.43
C SER A 154 20.04 4.19 9.68
N VAL A 155 19.01 3.90 8.88
CA VAL A 155 18.26 4.89 8.10
C VAL A 155 16.85 5.01 8.67
N ASP A 156 16.50 6.19 9.18
CA ASP A 156 15.15 6.49 9.64
C ASP A 156 14.20 6.71 8.45
N PRO A 157 13.17 5.85 8.25
CA PRO A 157 12.18 6.02 7.19
C PRO A 157 11.42 7.35 7.27
N ARG A 158 11.24 7.92 8.47
CA ARG A 158 10.52 9.20 8.64
C ARG A 158 11.31 10.35 8.04
N GLU A 159 12.62 10.37 8.26
CA GLU A 159 13.48 11.40 7.70
C GLU A 159 13.63 11.26 6.19
N GLU A 160 13.75 10.04 5.67
CA GLU A 160 13.74 9.80 4.22
C GLU A 160 12.40 10.18 3.58
N MET A 161 11.27 9.92 4.26
CA MET A 161 9.96 10.36 3.81
C MET A 161 9.88 11.89 3.70
N ARG A 162 10.35 12.62 4.73
CA ARG A 162 10.42 14.09 4.71
C ARG A 162 11.31 14.59 3.56
N ARG A 163 12.46 13.96 3.32
CA ARG A 163 13.37 14.31 2.22
C ARG A 163 12.73 14.09 0.86
N TYR A 164 12.08 12.94 0.68
CA TYR A 164 11.35 12.61 -0.55
C TYR A 164 10.30 13.68 -0.86
N PHE A 165 9.48 14.06 0.13
CA PHE A 165 8.43 15.06 -0.07
C PHE A 165 8.95 16.49 -0.19
N LYS A 166 10.06 16.86 0.45
CA LYS A 166 10.70 18.17 0.21
C LYS A 166 11.16 18.33 -1.25
N ARG A 167 11.58 17.24 -1.88
CA ARG A 167 12.13 17.24 -3.25
C ARG A 167 11.09 16.91 -4.33
N SER A 168 9.94 16.37 -3.94
CA SER A 168 8.90 15.93 -4.88
C SER A 168 8.11 17.13 -5.42
N PRO A 169 7.98 17.29 -6.75
CA PRO A 169 7.11 18.30 -7.34
C PRO A 169 5.62 17.99 -7.10
N PHE A 170 5.30 16.76 -6.66
CA PHE A 170 3.95 16.30 -6.34
C PHE A 170 3.68 16.24 -4.83
N SER A 171 4.53 16.88 -4.03
CA SER A 171 4.36 16.92 -2.57
C SER A 171 3.00 17.54 -2.24
N PRO A 172 2.07 16.80 -1.62
CA PRO A 172 0.92 17.43 -1.03
C PRO A 172 1.44 18.41 0.01
N LYS A 173 1.06 19.70 -0.08
CA LYS A 173 1.26 20.68 1.02
C LYS A 173 0.70 20.15 2.36
N ALA A 174 -0.18 19.17 2.29
CA ALA A 174 -0.84 18.48 3.38
C ALA A 174 -0.51 16.97 3.40
N ILE A 175 0.76 16.58 3.39
CA ILE A 175 1.07 15.32 4.09
C ILE A 175 1.05 15.67 5.55
N HIS A 176 -0.12 15.43 6.15
CA HIS A 176 -0.23 15.32 7.59
C HIS A 176 0.56 14.07 7.98
N LEU A 177 1.88 14.19 8.02
CA LEU A 177 2.68 13.41 8.95
C LEU A 177 2.09 13.78 10.29
N ARG A 178 1.18 12.95 10.82
CA ARG A 178 0.62 13.19 12.16
C ARG A 178 1.81 13.51 13.06
N SER A 179 1.82 14.72 13.59
CA SER A 179 2.77 15.09 14.63
C SER A 179 2.60 14.06 15.75
N PRO A 180 3.68 13.55 16.34
CA PRO A 180 3.55 12.63 17.45
C PRO A 180 2.76 13.35 18.55
N GLU A 181 1.54 12.90 18.83
CA GLU A 181 0.71 13.49 19.90
C GLU A 181 1.40 13.29 21.26
N ASN A 182 2.30 12.31 21.31
CA ASN A 182 3.37 12.18 22.30
C ASN A 182 4.71 12.18 21.57
N GLY A 183 5.64 13.07 21.94
CA GLY A 183 7.01 13.19 21.41
C GLY A 183 7.91 11.96 21.59
N GLY A 184 7.39 10.75 21.41
CA GLY A 184 8.14 9.50 21.37
C GLY A 184 9.16 9.55 20.25
N GLN A 185 10.40 9.85 20.61
CA GLN A 185 11.55 9.47 19.82
C GLN A 185 11.47 7.95 19.64
N ILE A 186 11.17 7.50 18.41
CA ILE A 186 11.54 6.13 18.05
C ILE A 186 13.05 6.18 17.93
N THR A 187 13.73 5.69 18.96
CA THR A 187 15.17 5.49 18.94
C THR A 187 15.49 4.63 17.71
N PRO A 188 16.45 5.03 16.85
CA PRO A 188 16.85 4.20 15.73
C PRO A 188 17.15 2.80 16.24
N VAL A 189 16.51 1.78 15.67
CA VAL A 189 16.80 0.40 16.07
C VAL A 189 18.28 0.16 15.78
N ALA A 190 19.03 -0.17 16.83
CA ALA A 190 20.44 -0.50 16.69
C ALA A 190 20.55 -1.73 15.77
N LEU A 191 21.35 -1.63 14.70
CA LEU A 191 21.52 -2.74 13.78
C LEU A 191 22.32 -3.85 14.48
N PRO A 192 21.89 -5.12 14.36
CA PRO A 192 22.65 -6.24 14.89
C PRO A 192 24.04 -6.29 14.24
N ALA A 193 25.06 -6.65 15.02
CA ALA A 193 26.40 -6.85 14.47
C ALA A 193 26.42 -8.11 13.57
N PRO A 194 27.06 -8.07 12.39
CA PRO A 194 27.17 -9.24 11.55
C PRO A 194 28.07 -10.30 12.22
N VAL A 195 27.51 -11.45 12.53
CA VAL A 195 28.23 -12.67 12.91
C VAL A 195 29.02 -13.19 11.70
N ARG A 196 30.34 -13.01 11.70
CA ARG A 196 31.25 -13.68 10.75
C ARG A 196 31.29 -15.19 11.04
N SER A 197 30.31 -15.96 10.56
CA SER A 197 30.46 -17.41 10.50
C SER A 197 31.19 -17.79 9.21
N LYS A 198 32.34 -18.46 9.32
CA LYS A 198 32.96 -19.20 8.21
C LYS A 198 32.20 -20.51 8.04
N ALA A 199 30.93 -20.45 7.66
CA ALA A 199 30.19 -21.66 7.31
C ALA A 199 30.74 -22.17 5.96
N ARG A 200 31.71 -23.08 6.00
CA ARG A 200 32.11 -23.86 4.83
C ARG A 200 30.95 -24.79 4.49
N LEU A 201 30.17 -24.44 3.47
CA LEU A 201 29.24 -25.37 2.84
C LEU A 201 30.02 -26.61 2.40
N ASN A 202 29.70 -27.77 2.96
CA ASN A 202 30.35 -29.02 2.59
C ASN A 202 29.78 -29.52 1.27
N LEU A 203 30.40 -29.10 0.16
CA LEU A 203 29.91 -29.33 -1.21
C LEU A 203 29.78 -30.81 -1.58
N SER A 204 30.49 -31.71 -0.89
CA SER A 204 30.37 -33.16 -1.10
C SER A 204 28.99 -33.72 -0.73
N LYS A 205 28.25 -33.07 0.18
CA LYS A 205 26.89 -33.49 0.56
C LYS A 205 25.81 -33.11 -0.48
N LEU A 206 26.08 -32.17 -1.39
CA LEU A 206 25.13 -31.80 -2.44
C LEU A 206 25.23 -32.71 -3.67
N SER A 207 26.38 -33.33 -3.91
CA SER A 207 26.60 -34.18 -5.09
C SER A 207 25.98 -35.58 -4.96
N GLN A 208 25.54 -35.98 -3.77
CA GLN A 208 25.01 -37.33 -3.50
C GLN A 208 23.47 -37.42 -3.61
N ARG A 209 22.78 -36.34 -4.03
CA ARG A 209 21.31 -36.28 -4.02
C ARG A 209 20.67 -36.28 -5.41
N GLY A 210 21.41 -36.61 -6.45
CA GLY A 210 20.88 -36.86 -7.78
C GLY A 210 21.15 -38.30 -8.16
N ASP A 211 20.26 -39.22 -7.76
CA ASP A 211 20.03 -40.53 -8.40
C ASP A 211 18.87 -41.34 -7.75
N GLU A 212 17.93 -40.71 -7.04
CA GLU A 212 16.68 -41.37 -6.62
C GLU A 212 15.50 -40.77 -7.39
N THR A 213 15.33 -41.18 -8.65
CA THR A 213 14.06 -41.08 -9.35
C THR A 213 13.22 -42.32 -9.02
N GLY A 214 12.39 -42.22 -7.97
CA GLY A 214 11.24 -43.11 -7.82
C GLY A 214 10.12 -42.69 -8.80
N PRO A 215 9.23 -43.61 -9.21
CA PRO A 215 8.18 -43.30 -10.18
C PRO A 215 7.18 -42.28 -9.59
N ASP A 216 6.87 -41.25 -10.39
CA ASP A 216 5.87 -40.23 -10.11
C ASP A 216 4.45 -40.84 -10.15
N ASP A 217 3.87 -41.11 -8.99
CA ASP A 217 2.43 -41.36 -8.84
C ASP A 217 1.71 -40.06 -8.48
N PHE A 218 1.07 -39.44 -9.47
CA PHE A 218 0.00 -38.45 -9.29
C PHE A 218 -1.22 -38.93 -10.09
N ASP A 219 -2.09 -39.68 -9.41
CA ASP A 219 -3.52 -39.80 -9.76
C ASP A 219 -4.31 -38.62 -9.16
#